data_AF-A0A2T2W699-F1
#
_entry.id   AF-A0A2T2W699-F1
#
_cell.length_a   1.000
_cell.length_b   1.000
_cell.length_c   1.000
_cell.angle_alpha   90.00
_cell.angle_beta   90.00
_cell.angle_gamma   90.00
#
_symmetry.space_group_name_H-M   'P 1'
#
loop_
_entity.id
_entity.type
_entity.pdbx_description
1 polymer ?
#
loop_
_entity_poly.entity_id
_entity_poly.type
_entity_poly.pdbx_seq_one_letter_code
_entity_poly.pdbx_strand_id
1 'polypeptide(L)'
;MLSSVGLVLVLLGLGVYSHLQTRRLVKQLKFETYKNQELQKKVKLALKTISKMEQNPDLIHSREFNLDYLRMRMDEDHFHAAIVNQLKVKVKQKISIALRPRQAEEGMIGIASKPRVVDEIFDVEYAPQDNPLAKKRVLFRIQIRLAKLPTQATSSTIGQLVDCIENFMSPDAEETHWQPTIQGRIANMHWDQKAKPTPLLVIEQSSEGVNVTLRSRNTLPTSTSAAPPKSVPKSTPQKRPA
;
A
#
# COMPACT_ATOMS: atom_id res chain seq x y z
N MET A 1 71.09 9.27 -21.14
CA MET A 1 70.25 9.83 -20.06
C MET A 1 68.82 10.13 -20.54
N LEU A 2 68.63 10.91 -21.63
CA LEU A 2 67.31 11.25 -22.18
C LEU A 2 66.44 10.05 -22.61
N SER A 3 67.05 9.02 -23.18
CA SER A 3 66.36 7.78 -23.61
C SER A 3 65.77 6.98 -22.44
N SER A 4 66.42 6.98 -21.27
CA SER A 4 65.94 6.28 -20.07
C SER A 4 64.72 6.99 -19.46
N VAL A 5 64.72 8.31 -19.43
CA VAL A 5 63.60 9.13 -18.91
C VAL A 5 62.35 8.98 -19.79
N GLY A 6 62.51 8.96 -21.12
CA GLY A 6 61.40 8.72 -22.04
C GLY A 6 60.75 7.34 -21.86
N LEU A 7 61.56 6.31 -21.62
CA LEU A 7 61.08 4.94 -21.40
C LEU A 7 60.27 4.81 -20.10
N VAL A 8 60.70 5.50 -19.05
CA VAL A 8 59.96 5.56 -17.76
C VAL A 8 58.60 6.24 -17.92
N LEU A 9 58.52 7.35 -18.69
CA LEU A 9 57.24 8.02 -18.94
C LEU A 9 56.27 7.16 -19.74
N VAL A 10 56.76 6.42 -20.74
CA VAL A 10 55.93 5.46 -21.50
C VAL A 10 55.41 4.34 -20.61
N LEU A 11 56.26 3.78 -19.73
CA LEU A 11 55.85 2.75 -18.77
C LEU A 11 54.77 3.25 -17.80
N LEU A 12 54.92 4.48 -17.28
CA LEU A 12 53.92 5.10 -16.42
C LEU A 12 52.60 5.33 -17.17
N GLY A 13 52.67 5.84 -18.40
CA GLY A 13 51.50 6.03 -19.26
C GLY A 13 50.75 4.73 -19.53
N LEU A 14 51.47 3.66 -19.89
CA LEU A 14 50.90 2.33 -20.09
C LEU A 14 50.31 1.75 -18.79
N GLY A 15 50.96 1.96 -17.64
CA GLY A 15 50.46 1.53 -16.34
C GLY A 15 49.12 2.19 -15.98
N VAL A 16 49.02 3.51 -16.16
CA VAL A 16 47.77 4.26 -15.92
C VAL A 16 46.67 3.84 -16.90
N TYR A 17 47.00 3.73 -18.18
CA TYR A 17 46.05 3.30 -19.21
C TYR A 17 45.51 1.88 -18.94
N SER A 18 46.40 0.94 -18.62
CA SER A 18 46.04 -0.43 -18.25
C SER A 18 45.15 -0.46 -17.00
N HIS A 19 45.44 0.36 -15.99
CA HIS A 19 44.62 0.42 -14.79
C HIS A 19 43.21 0.95 -15.09
N LEU A 20 43.08 2.00 -15.90
CA LEU A 20 41.79 2.54 -16.32
C LEU A 20 40.98 1.54 -17.15
N GLN A 21 41.64 0.82 -18.08
CA GLN A 21 40.99 -0.19 -18.91
C GLN A 21 40.51 -1.38 -18.07
N THR A 22 41.35 -1.88 -17.16
CA THR A 22 40.99 -2.97 -16.24
C THR A 22 39.79 -2.57 -15.37
N ARG A 23 39.75 -1.33 -14.87
CA ARG A 23 38.58 -0.82 -14.11
C ARG A 23 37.30 -0.79 -14.94
N ARG A 24 37.37 -0.43 -16.22
CA ARG A 24 36.21 -0.45 -17.13
C ARG A 24 35.71 -1.87 -17.38
N LEU A 25 36.63 -2.80 -17.66
CA LEU A 25 36.29 -4.21 -17.86
C LEU A 25 35.66 -4.84 -16.63
N VAL A 26 36.21 -4.59 -15.43
CA VAL A 26 35.62 -5.09 -14.18
C VAL A 26 34.20 -4.56 -13.96
N LYS A 27 33.93 -3.29 -14.29
CA LYS A 27 32.58 -2.72 -14.18
C LYS A 27 31.60 -3.38 -15.17
N GLN A 28 32.04 -3.59 -16.41
CA GLN A 28 31.22 -4.26 -17.43
C GLN A 28 30.93 -5.71 -17.03
N LEU A 29 31.94 -6.45 -16.57
CA LEU A 29 31.80 -7.83 -16.10
C LEU A 29 30.79 -7.91 -14.94
N LYS A 30 30.88 -7.00 -13.96
CA LYS A 30 29.89 -6.91 -12.88
C LYS A 30 28.47 -6.68 -13.42
N PHE A 31 28.30 -5.71 -14.32
CA PHE A 31 26.99 -5.43 -14.91
C PHE A 31 26.42 -6.62 -15.67
N GLU A 32 27.23 -7.31 -16.46
CA GLU A 32 26.82 -8.53 -17.17
C GLU A 32 26.49 -9.67 -16.22
N THR A 33 27.23 -9.84 -15.11
CA THR A 33 26.91 -10.85 -14.10
C THR A 33 25.58 -10.58 -13.40
N TYR A 34 25.29 -9.32 -13.05
CA TYR A 34 24.00 -8.94 -12.47
C TYR A 34 22.85 -9.21 -13.45
N LYS A 35 23.02 -8.81 -14.73
CA LYS A 35 22.05 -9.13 -15.78
C LYS A 35 21.84 -10.63 -15.95
N ASN A 36 22.91 -11.42 -15.94
CA ASN A 36 22.82 -12.87 -16.05
C ASN A 36 22.06 -13.48 -14.87
N GLN A 37 22.33 -13.03 -13.64
CA GLN A 37 21.62 -13.50 -12.45
C GLN A 37 20.13 -13.16 -12.51
N GLU A 38 19.78 -11.94 -12.92
CA GLU A 38 18.38 -11.52 -13.09
C GLU A 38 17.68 -12.34 -14.17
N LEU A 39 18.32 -12.56 -15.31
CA LEU A 39 17.80 -13.42 -16.38
C LEU A 39 17.59 -14.86 -15.91
N GLN A 40 18.53 -15.42 -15.14
CA GLN A 40 18.40 -16.74 -14.55
C GLN A 40 17.20 -16.85 -13.61
N LYS A 41 16.93 -15.83 -12.78
CA LYS A 41 15.74 -15.78 -11.92
C LYS A 41 14.46 -15.80 -12.76
N LYS A 42 14.38 -14.96 -13.79
CA LYS A 42 13.23 -14.88 -14.71
C LYS A 42 12.98 -16.21 -15.42
N VAL A 43 14.04 -16.85 -15.92
CA VAL A 43 13.97 -18.17 -16.56
C VAL A 43 13.51 -19.24 -15.57
N LYS A 44 14.04 -19.24 -14.34
CA LYS A 44 13.64 -20.19 -13.29
C LYS A 44 12.16 -20.05 -12.94
N LEU A 45 11.66 -18.83 -12.81
CA LEU A 45 10.25 -18.55 -12.54
C LEU A 45 9.37 -19.02 -13.70
N ALA A 46 9.75 -18.70 -14.95
CA ALA A 46 9.04 -19.15 -16.15
C ALA A 46 8.99 -20.68 -16.27
N LEU A 47 10.12 -21.37 -16.05
CA LEU A 47 10.18 -22.84 -16.06
C LEU A 47 9.31 -23.46 -14.97
N LYS A 48 9.28 -22.89 -13.77
CA LYS A 48 8.40 -23.34 -12.69
C LYS A 48 6.93 -23.20 -13.10
N THR A 49 6.56 -22.10 -13.76
CA THR A 49 5.20 -21.90 -14.27
C THR A 49 4.87 -22.92 -15.37
N ILE A 50 5.75 -23.12 -16.35
CA ILE A 50 5.55 -24.08 -17.45
C ILE A 50 5.43 -25.51 -16.91
N SER A 51 6.30 -25.92 -15.99
CA SER A 51 6.25 -27.25 -15.39
C SER A 51 4.96 -27.51 -14.62
N LYS A 52 4.45 -26.50 -13.88
CA LYS A 52 3.12 -26.58 -13.25
C LYS A 52 1.99 -26.73 -14.28
N MET A 53 2.11 -26.06 -15.44
CA MET A 53 1.14 -26.15 -16.54
C MET A 53 1.18 -27.52 -17.24
N GLU A 54 2.35 -28.12 -17.39
CA GLU A 54 2.51 -29.46 -17.95
C GLU A 54 1.90 -30.52 -17.03
N GLN A 55 2.07 -30.36 -15.71
CA GLN A 55 1.47 -31.27 -14.72
C GLN A 55 -0.05 -31.14 -14.63
N ASN A 56 -0.62 -29.95 -14.90
CA ASN A 56 -2.05 -29.69 -14.83
C ASN A 56 -2.51 -28.86 -16.05
N PRO A 57 -2.89 -29.51 -17.17
CA PRO A 57 -3.27 -28.78 -18.38
C PRO A 57 -4.52 -27.90 -18.21
N ASP A 58 -5.39 -28.20 -17.24
CA ASP A 58 -6.54 -27.36 -16.87
C ASP A 58 -6.12 -26.00 -16.30
N LEU A 59 -4.89 -25.86 -15.77
CA LEU A 59 -4.35 -24.60 -15.27
C LEU A 59 -4.01 -23.61 -16.39
N ILE A 60 -3.91 -24.05 -17.64
CA ILE A 60 -3.59 -23.18 -18.79
C ILE A 60 -4.70 -22.15 -19.03
N HIS A 61 -5.94 -22.47 -18.64
CA HIS A 61 -7.09 -21.56 -18.73
C HIS A 61 -7.52 -21.04 -17.35
N SER A 62 -6.75 -21.31 -16.31
CA SER A 62 -7.13 -20.98 -14.95
C SER A 62 -6.76 -19.55 -14.56
N ARG A 63 -7.48 -19.05 -13.56
CA ARG A 63 -7.21 -17.76 -12.92
C ARG A 63 -5.82 -17.69 -12.29
N GLU A 64 -5.28 -18.83 -11.83
CA GLU A 64 -3.96 -18.91 -11.22
C GLU A 64 -2.86 -18.48 -12.19
N PHE A 65 -3.00 -18.82 -13.48
CA PHE A 65 -2.08 -18.36 -14.51
C PHE A 65 -2.06 -16.83 -14.65
N ASN A 66 -3.22 -16.17 -14.62
CA ASN A 66 -3.30 -14.71 -14.71
C ASN A 66 -2.69 -14.01 -13.48
N LEU A 67 -2.89 -14.57 -12.28
CA LEU A 67 -2.33 -14.03 -11.04
C LEU A 67 -0.82 -14.26 -10.96
N ASP A 68 -0.32 -15.43 -11.37
CA ASP A 68 1.11 -15.70 -11.41
C ASP A 68 1.81 -14.88 -12.50
N TYR A 69 1.16 -14.64 -13.66
CA TYR A 69 1.65 -13.69 -14.65
C TYR A 69 1.70 -12.27 -14.10
N LEU A 70 0.65 -11.83 -13.39
CA LEU A 70 0.64 -10.52 -12.74
C LEU A 70 1.81 -10.38 -11.77
N ARG A 71 2.05 -11.38 -10.89
CA ARG A 71 3.19 -11.40 -9.96
C ARG A 71 4.54 -11.33 -10.67
N MET A 72 4.73 -12.12 -11.73
CA MET A 72 5.95 -12.06 -12.54
C MET A 72 6.13 -10.67 -13.15
N ARG A 73 5.06 -10.05 -13.62
CA ARG A 73 5.10 -8.73 -14.24
C ARG A 73 5.33 -7.61 -13.22
N MET A 74 4.94 -7.80 -11.97
CA MET A 74 5.24 -6.89 -10.85
C MET A 74 6.74 -6.83 -10.50
N ASP A 75 7.55 -7.80 -10.92
CA ASP A 75 9.02 -7.74 -10.80
C ASP A 75 9.66 -6.70 -11.75
N GLU A 76 8.90 -6.19 -12.73
CA GLU A 76 9.42 -5.20 -13.68
C GLU A 76 9.18 -3.77 -13.19
N ASP A 77 10.26 -3.01 -13.02
CA ASP A 77 10.25 -1.64 -12.49
C ASP A 77 9.19 -0.73 -13.12
N HIS A 78 9.07 -0.76 -14.45
CA HIS A 78 8.15 0.10 -15.19
C HIS A 78 6.69 -0.28 -14.97
N PHE A 79 6.41 -1.59 -14.93
CA PHE A 79 5.06 -2.09 -14.67
C PHE A 79 4.68 -1.83 -13.22
N HIS A 80 5.56 -2.19 -12.29
CA HIS A 80 5.42 -1.93 -10.86
C HIS A 80 5.09 -0.46 -10.58
N ALA A 81 5.92 0.45 -11.07
CA ALA A 81 5.74 1.88 -10.86
C ALA A 81 4.42 2.39 -11.43
N ALA A 82 4.01 1.92 -12.63
CA ALA A 82 2.74 2.31 -13.23
C ALA A 82 1.54 1.88 -12.37
N ILE A 83 1.53 0.64 -11.89
CA ILE A 83 0.45 0.09 -11.06
C ILE A 83 0.40 0.76 -9.69
N VAL A 84 1.54 0.88 -9.00
CA VAL A 84 1.61 1.51 -7.66
C VAL A 84 1.21 2.99 -7.72
N ASN A 85 1.61 3.73 -8.75
CA ASN A 85 1.20 5.12 -8.92
C ASN A 85 -0.30 5.26 -9.18
N GLN A 86 -0.85 4.41 -10.05
CA GLN A 86 -2.29 4.39 -10.29
C GLN A 86 -3.06 4.06 -9.00
N LEU A 87 -2.56 3.08 -8.22
CA LEU A 87 -3.14 2.69 -6.95
C LEU A 87 -3.13 3.86 -5.96
N LYS A 88 -2.00 4.53 -5.76
CA LYS A 88 -1.88 5.72 -4.90
C LYS A 88 -2.91 6.78 -5.24
N VAL A 89 -3.12 7.05 -6.54
CA VAL A 89 -4.12 8.02 -7.01
C VAL A 89 -5.55 7.54 -6.74
N LYS A 90 -5.91 6.32 -7.17
CA LYS A 90 -7.27 5.80 -7.03
C LYS A 90 -7.68 5.61 -5.57
N VAL A 91 -6.79 5.08 -4.73
CA VAL A 91 -7.00 4.96 -3.28
C VAL A 91 -7.18 6.34 -2.65
N LYS A 92 -6.28 7.29 -2.92
CA LYS A 92 -6.40 8.65 -2.38
C LYS A 92 -7.73 9.29 -2.77
N GLN A 93 -8.17 9.16 -4.02
CA GLN A 93 -9.43 9.75 -4.47
C GLN A 93 -10.65 9.08 -3.85
N LYS A 94 -10.77 7.75 -3.94
CA LYS A 94 -11.96 7.00 -3.49
C LYS A 94 -12.04 6.93 -1.97
N ILE A 95 -10.95 6.55 -1.33
CA ILE A 95 -10.89 6.34 0.11
C ILE A 95 -10.87 7.68 0.85
N SER A 96 -10.25 8.74 0.34
CA SER A 96 -10.33 10.05 1.03
C SER A 96 -11.75 10.60 1.04
N ILE A 97 -12.54 10.42 -0.02
CA ILE A 97 -13.96 10.81 -0.06
C ILE A 97 -14.76 9.94 0.91
N ALA A 98 -14.54 8.62 0.88
CA ALA A 98 -15.21 7.68 1.77
C ALA A 98 -14.82 7.87 3.25
N LEU A 99 -13.67 8.47 3.55
CA LEU A 99 -13.21 8.75 4.92
C LEU A 99 -13.52 10.18 5.39
N ARG A 100 -13.97 11.10 4.53
CA ARG A 100 -14.26 12.50 4.94
C ARG A 100 -15.41 12.56 5.96
N PRO A 101 -15.30 13.36 7.05
CA PRO A 101 -16.42 13.61 7.95
C PRO A 101 -17.59 14.25 7.18
N ARG A 102 -18.79 13.71 7.37
CA ARG A 102 -20.03 14.32 6.83
C ARG A 102 -20.55 15.30 7.87
N GLN A 103 -20.88 16.52 7.46
CA GLN A 103 -21.37 17.57 8.36
C GLN A 103 -22.63 17.17 9.15
N ALA A 104 -23.40 16.18 8.67
CA ALA A 104 -24.54 15.63 9.38
C ALA A 104 -24.19 14.88 10.69
N GLU A 105 -22.94 14.46 10.88
CA GLU A 105 -22.49 13.71 12.07
C GLU A 105 -21.76 14.59 13.11
N GLU A 106 -21.30 15.78 12.73
CA GLU A 106 -20.62 16.72 13.63
C GLU A 106 -21.57 17.33 14.70
N GLY A 107 -22.89 17.22 14.51
CA GLY A 107 -23.91 17.70 15.45
C GLY A 107 -24.30 16.70 16.57
N MET A 108 -23.83 15.45 16.52
CA MET A 108 -24.18 14.39 17.49
C MET A 108 -23.01 14.08 18.45
N ILE A 109 -22.57 15.11 19.18
CA ILE A 109 -21.61 14.95 20.27
C ILE A 109 -22.35 14.27 21.45
N GLY A 110 -22.16 12.96 21.63
CA GLY A 110 -22.61 12.25 22.84
C GLY A 110 -23.15 10.84 22.67
N ILE A 111 -23.47 10.39 21.46
CA ILE A 111 -23.90 9.01 21.20
C ILE A 111 -22.72 8.28 20.58
N ALA A 112 -22.38 7.10 21.12
CA ALA A 112 -21.33 6.23 20.58
C ALA A 112 -21.51 6.06 19.07
N SER A 113 -20.70 6.76 18.29
CA SER A 113 -20.76 6.75 16.83
C SER A 113 -20.49 5.32 16.36
N LYS A 114 -21.46 4.70 15.69
CA LYS A 114 -21.28 3.39 15.07
C LYS A 114 -20.04 3.43 14.17
N PRO A 115 -19.17 2.40 14.19
CA PRO A 115 -18.01 2.37 13.31
C PRO A 115 -18.47 2.46 11.86
N ARG A 116 -17.93 3.43 11.12
CA ARG A 116 -18.32 3.66 9.73
C ARG A 116 -17.68 2.59 8.85
N VAL A 117 -18.49 1.84 8.12
CA VAL A 117 -18.00 0.88 7.14
C VAL A 117 -17.75 1.60 5.82
N VAL A 118 -16.57 1.39 5.25
CA VAL A 118 -16.14 1.83 3.92
C VAL A 118 -16.09 0.57 3.06
N ASP A 119 -16.92 0.52 2.03
CA ASP A 119 -16.87 -0.52 0.99
C ASP A 119 -16.73 0.20 -0.35
N GLU A 120 -15.52 0.15 -0.91
CA GLU A 120 -15.19 0.83 -2.17
C GLU A 120 -14.55 -0.15 -3.13
N ILE A 121 -14.93 -0.04 -4.40
CA ILE A 121 -14.44 -0.91 -5.47
C ILE A 121 -13.92 -0.07 -6.63
N PHE A 122 -12.75 -0.42 -7.15
CA PHE A 122 -12.18 0.26 -8.31
C PHE A 122 -11.31 -0.66 -9.16
N ASP A 123 -11.23 -0.30 -10.44
CA ASP A 123 -10.48 -1.07 -11.44
C ASP A 123 -9.02 -0.59 -11.50
N VAL A 124 -8.09 -1.51 -11.75
CA VAL A 124 -6.69 -1.22 -12.06
C VAL A 124 -6.50 -1.47 -13.55
N GLU A 125 -6.06 -0.44 -14.26
CA GLU A 125 -6.00 -0.43 -15.72
C GLU A 125 -4.56 -0.20 -16.18
N TYR A 126 -4.14 -0.94 -17.19
CA TYR A 126 -2.82 -0.80 -17.78
C TYR A 126 -2.91 -0.68 -19.30
N ALA A 127 -2.06 0.18 -19.87
CA ALA A 127 -1.80 0.26 -21.30
C ALA A 127 -0.29 0.07 -21.52
N PRO A 128 0.11 -0.92 -22.34
CA PRO A 128 1.50 -1.04 -22.79
C PRO A 128 1.98 0.26 -23.44
N GLN A 129 3.14 0.75 -23.01
CA GLN A 129 3.74 1.96 -23.57
C GLN A 129 4.35 1.72 -24.96
N ASP A 130 4.62 0.47 -25.31
CA ASP A 130 5.31 0.08 -26.54
C ASP A 130 4.47 0.29 -27.82
N ASN A 131 3.17 0.53 -27.67
CA ASN A 131 2.28 0.72 -28.80
C ASN A 131 1.36 1.95 -28.58
N PRO A 132 1.47 3.01 -29.40
CA PRO A 132 0.65 4.21 -29.26
C PRO A 132 -0.85 3.97 -29.53
N LEU A 133 -1.22 2.83 -30.13
CA LEU A 133 -2.60 2.38 -30.34
C LEU A 133 -3.10 1.45 -29.22
N ALA A 134 -2.28 1.17 -28.20
CA ALA A 134 -2.65 0.28 -27.12
C ALA A 134 -3.82 0.84 -26.31
N LYS A 135 -4.96 0.14 -26.36
CA LYS A 135 -6.13 0.46 -25.54
C LYS A 135 -5.84 0.10 -24.08
N LYS A 136 -6.18 1.00 -23.15
CA LYS A 136 -6.21 0.70 -21.70
C LYS A 136 -7.17 -0.47 -21.45
N ARG A 137 -6.69 -1.49 -20.75
CA ARG A 137 -7.50 -2.65 -20.35
C ARG A 137 -7.45 -2.81 -18.84
N VAL A 138 -8.56 -3.29 -18.28
CA VAL A 138 -8.63 -3.63 -16.85
C VAL A 138 -7.83 -4.90 -16.62
N LEU A 139 -6.83 -4.83 -15.74
CA LEU A 139 -6.03 -5.99 -15.32
C LEU A 139 -6.74 -6.74 -14.20
N PHE A 140 -7.08 -6.01 -13.14
CA PHE A 140 -7.74 -6.55 -11.96
C PHE A 140 -8.55 -5.46 -11.27
N ARG A 141 -9.41 -5.86 -10.34
CA ARG A 141 -10.25 -4.99 -9.53
C ARG A 141 -9.83 -5.09 -8.07
N ILE A 142 -9.95 -4.02 -7.30
CA ILE A 142 -9.69 -4.02 -5.87
C ILE A 142 -10.98 -3.61 -5.16
N GLN A 143 -11.39 -4.40 -4.18
CA GLN A 143 -12.46 -4.09 -3.24
C GLN A 143 -11.87 -3.90 -1.83
N ILE A 144 -12.21 -2.78 -1.21
CA ILE A 144 -11.67 -2.36 0.07
C ILE A 144 -12.81 -2.24 1.06
N ARG A 145 -12.80 -3.10 2.08
CA ARG A 145 -13.77 -3.16 3.18
C ARG A 145 -13.09 -2.81 4.50
N LEU A 146 -13.23 -1.56 4.93
CA LEU A 146 -12.61 -1.04 6.14
C LEU A 146 -13.67 -0.53 7.12
N ALA A 147 -13.43 -0.72 8.42
CA ALA A 147 -14.24 -0.11 9.47
C ALA A 147 -13.47 1.09 10.05
N LYS A 148 -13.84 2.32 9.67
CA LYS A 148 -13.17 3.53 10.14
C LYS A 148 -13.48 3.76 11.62
N LEU A 149 -12.41 3.87 12.42
CA LEU A 149 -12.45 4.47 13.75
C LEU A 149 -12.17 5.99 13.68
N PRO A 150 -12.87 6.84 14.46
CA PRO A 150 -12.75 8.30 14.38
C PRO A 150 -11.36 8.88 14.72
N THR A 151 -10.48 8.10 15.33
CA THR A 151 -9.25 8.58 15.98
C THR A 151 -8.02 8.63 15.07
N GLN A 152 -8.02 7.99 13.90
CA GLN A 152 -6.84 7.92 13.03
C GLN A 152 -6.88 8.93 11.87
N ALA A 153 -5.72 9.54 11.59
CA ALA A 153 -5.52 10.39 10.43
C ALA A 153 -5.75 9.63 9.11
N THR A 154 -6.54 10.24 8.22
CA THR A 154 -6.92 9.65 6.92
C THR A 154 -5.71 9.40 6.00
N SER A 155 -4.69 10.25 6.07
CA SER A 155 -3.44 10.09 5.32
C SER A 155 -2.64 8.85 5.73
N SER A 156 -2.56 8.57 7.04
CA SER A 156 -1.87 7.39 7.57
C SER A 156 -2.55 6.10 7.14
N THR A 157 -3.88 6.04 7.15
CA THR A 157 -4.62 4.87 6.65
C THR A 157 -4.41 4.64 5.15
N ILE A 158 -4.37 5.71 4.34
CA ILE A 158 -4.13 5.60 2.89
C ILE A 158 -2.72 5.06 2.62
N GLY A 159 -1.70 5.55 3.34
CA GLY A 159 -0.33 5.06 3.22
C GLY A 159 -0.23 3.57 3.55
N GLN A 160 -0.74 3.19 4.73
CA GLN A 160 -0.79 1.78 5.17
C GLN A 160 -1.47 0.88 4.14
N LEU A 161 -2.59 1.32 3.58
CA LEU A 161 -3.33 0.56 2.59
C LEU A 161 -2.54 0.35 1.28
N VAL A 162 -1.87 1.39 0.79
CA VAL A 162 -1.03 1.29 -0.40
C VAL A 162 0.15 0.35 -0.16
N ASP A 163 0.85 0.52 0.96
CA ASP A 163 2.01 -0.30 1.32
C ASP A 163 1.61 -1.77 1.47
N CYS A 164 0.43 -2.03 2.06
CA CYS A 164 -0.07 -3.40 2.20
C CYS A 164 -0.38 -4.04 0.84
N ILE A 165 -1.01 -3.29 -0.07
CA ILE A 165 -1.31 -3.81 -1.41
C ILE A 165 -0.03 -4.04 -2.21
N GLU A 166 0.94 -3.12 -2.11
CA GLU A 166 2.24 -3.23 -2.78
C GLU A 166 2.99 -4.49 -2.32
N ASN A 167 3.10 -4.71 -1.02
CA ASN A 167 3.74 -5.90 -0.46
C ASN A 167 3.01 -7.20 -0.84
N PHE A 168 1.68 -7.20 -0.86
CA PHE A 168 0.89 -8.38 -1.26
C PHE A 168 1.10 -8.79 -2.72
N MET A 169 1.38 -7.82 -3.60
CA MET A 169 1.59 -8.08 -5.02
C MET A 169 3.06 -8.39 -5.37
N SER A 170 3.98 -8.26 -4.41
CA SER A 170 5.40 -8.53 -4.63
C SER A 170 5.67 -10.02 -4.89
N PRO A 171 6.51 -10.37 -5.89
CA PRO A 171 6.88 -11.77 -6.17
C PRO A 171 7.72 -12.39 -5.04
N ASP A 172 8.42 -11.56 -4.26
CA ASP A 172 9.31 -11.96 -3.17
C ASP A 172 8.56 -12.19 -1.84
N ALA A 173 7.24 -12.06 -1.82
CA ALA A 173 6.40 -12.40 -0.67
C ALA A 173 6.32 -13.93 -0.46
N GLU A 174 7.48 -14.57 -0.23
CA GLU A 174 7.59 -15.94 0.30
C GLU A 174 7.14 -16.01 1.77
N GLU A 175 6.81 -14.88 2.40
CA GLU A 175 6.15 -14.84 3.70
C GLU A 175 4.70 -15.34 3.60
N THR A 176 4.57 -16.66 3.58
CA THR A 176 3.31 -17.42 3.70
C THR A 176 2.52 -17.06 4.99
N HIS A 177 3.10 -16.23 5.87
CA HIS A 177 2.54 -15.81 7.15
C HIS A 177 2.44 -14.29 7.34
N TRP A 178 2.69 -13.48 6.30
CA TRP A 178 2.59 -12.04 6.44
C TRP A 178 1.13 -11.61 6.66
N GLN A 179 0.85 -11.00 7.81
CA GLN A 179 -0.47 -10.47 8.18
C GLN A 179 -0.41 -8.95 8.20
N PRO A 180 -0.95 -8.25 7.17
CA PRO A 180 -0.96 -6.80 7.17
C PRO A 180 -1.85 -6.26 8.29
N THR A 181 -1.48 -5.09 8.82
CA THR A 181 -2.33 -4.37 9.77
C THR A 181 -2.71 -3.00 9.22
N ILE A 182 -4.00 -2.71 9.23
CA ILE A 182 -4.56 -1.42 8.79
C ILE A 182 -5.28 -0.83 10.00
N GLN A 183 -4.90 0.38 10.40
CA GLN A 183 -5.40 1.03 11.62
C GLN A 183 -5.17 0.21 12.91
N GLY A 184 -4.10 -0.59 12.95
CA GLY A 184 -3.79 -1.46 14.10
C GLY A 184 -4.70 -2.69 14.23
N ARG A 185 -5.52 -3.00 13.21
CA ARG A 185 -6.28 -4.27 13.11
C ARG A 185 -5.72 -5.12 11.99
N ILE A 186 -5.83 -6.44 12.15
CA ILE A 186 -5.43 -7.40 11.12
C ILE A 186 -6.30 -7.20 9.87
N ALA A 187 -5.66 -7.10 8.72
CA ALA A 187 -6.31 -7.08 7.42
C ALA A 187 -6.10 -8.44 6.74
N ASN A 188 -7.19 -9.01 6.25
CA ASN A 188 -7.18 -10.19 5.40
C ASN A 188 -7.18 -9.73 3.93
N MET A 189 -6.24 -10.24 3.15
CA MET A 189 -6.10 -9.94 1.73
C MET A 189 -6.14 -11.24 0.94
N HIS A 190 -7.07 -11.35 0.01
CA HIS A 190 -7.17 -12.53 -0.83
C HIS A 190 -7.75 -12.20 -2.20
N TRP A 191 -7.42 -13.00 -3.18
CA TRP A 191 -8.08 -12.96 -4.49
C TRP A 191 -9.42 -13.68 -4.41
N ASP A 192 -10.51 -13.01 -4.76
CA ASP A 192 -11.83 -13.63 -4.88
C ASP A 192 -11.88 -14.50 -6.14
N GLN A 193 -12.06 -15.80 -5.90
CA GLN A 193 -12.10 -16.83 -6.93
C GLN A 193 -13.50 -17.02 -7.56
N LYS A 194 -14.53 -16.28 -7.12
CA LYS A 194 -15.89 -16.39 -7.68
C LYS A 194 -16.19 -15.32 -8.73
N ALA A 195 -15.52 -14.17 -8.70
CA ALA A 195 -15.68 -13.13 -9.71
C ALA A 195 -15.19 -13.56 -11.11
N LYS A 196 -16.04 -13.44 -12.13
CA LYS A 196 -15.71 -13.59 -13.57
C LYS A 196 -16.11 -12.30 -14.30
N PRO A 197 -15.37 -11.82 -15.32
CA PRO A 197 -14.12 -12.35 -15.91
C PRO A 197 -12.82 -11.77 -15.32
N THR A 198 -12.90 -10.67 -14.55
CA THR A 198 -11.73 -9.94 -14.04
C THR A 198 -11.38 -10.40 -12.61
N PRO A 199 -10.11 -10.67 -12.29
CA PRO A 199 -9.70 -11.00 -10.92
C PRO A 199 -9.99 -9.84 -9.96
N LEU A 200 -10.51 -10.18 -8.78
CA LEU A 200 -10.88 -9.22 -7.73
C LEU A 200 -10.00 -9.46 -6.50
N LEU A 201 -9.22 -8.45 -6.10
CA LEU A 201 -8.50 -8.43 -4.84
C LEU A 201 -9.43 -7.88 -3.76
N VAL A 202 -9.70 -8.67 -2.74
CA VAL A 202 -10.53 -8.27 -1.59
C VAL A 202 -9.61 -7.98 -0.40
N ILE A 203 -9.83 -6.82 0.21
CA ILE A 203 -9.11 -6.37 1.41
C ILE A 203 -10.15 -6.14 2.49
N GLU A 204 -10.13 -6.97 3.52
CA GLU A 204 -11.08 -6.96 4.62
C GLU A 204 -10.38 -6.73 5.94
N GLN A 205 -10.84 -5.75 6.71
CA GLN A 205 -10.35 -5.56 8.07
C GLN A 205 -11.08 -6.53 9.01
N SER A 206 -10.34 -7.37 9.72
CA SER A 206 -10.93 -8.26 10.72
C SER A 206 -11.55 -7.46 11.87
N SER A 207 -12.74 -7.91 12.30
CA SER A 207 -13.38 -7.43 13.53
C SER A 207 -12.90 -8.15 14.78
N GLU A 208 -12.05 -9.18 14.65
CA GLU A 208 -11.48 -9.90 15.79
C GLU A 208 -10.51 -8.97 16.55
N GLY A 209 -10.82 -8.68 17.82
CA GLY A 209 -10.07 -7.75 18.67
C GLY A 209 -10.82 -6.46 19.05
N VAL A 210 -12.04 -6.23 18.54
CA VAL A 210 -12.85 -5.02 18.85
C VAL A 210 -13.46 -5.02 20.27
N ASN A 211 -13.21 -6.04 21.07
CA ASN A 211 -13.69 -6.12 22.46
C ASN A 211 -12.83 -5.35 23.48
N VAL A 212 -11.85 -4.56 23.05
CA VAL A 212 -11.13 -3.62 23.94
C VAL A 212 -11.64 -2.21 23.67
N THR A 213 -12.65 -1.79 24.44
CA THR A 213 -13.10 -0.40 24.45
C THR A 213 -11.97 0.49 24.95
N LEU A 214 -11.30 1.22 24.06
CA LEU A 214 -10.33 2.25 24.42
C LEU A 214 -11.09 3.43 25.05
N ARG A 215 -11.31 3.39 26.37
CA ARG A 215 -11.75 4.57 27.13
C ARG A 215 -10.58 5.55 27.20
N SER A 216 -10.58 6.55 26.33
CA SER A 216 -9.75 7.74 26.56
C SER A 216 -10.33 8.51 27.75
N ARG A 217 -9.58 8.56 28.85
CA ARG A 217 -9.95 9.33 30.05
C ARG A 217 -9.30 10.70 29.93
N ASN A 218 -9.91 11.59 29.15
CA ASN A 218 -9.57 13.01 29.20
C ASN A 218 -10.08 13.58 30.53
N THR A 219 -9.31 13.44 31.60
CA THR A 219 -9.48 14.27 32.78
C THR A 219 -8.96 15.66 32.45
N LEU A 220 -9.87 16.55 32.06
CA LEU A 220 -9.60 17.99 32.09
C LEU A 220 -9.23 18.36 33.54
N PRO A 221 -8.11 19.07 33.80
CA PRO A 221 -7.84 19.59 35.12
C PRO A 221 -8.87 20.69 35.40
N THR A 222 -9.77 20.43 36.36
CA THR A 222 -10.71 21.43 36.87
C THR A 222 -9.91 22.59 37.47
N SER A 223 -9.88 23.72 36.76
CA SER A 223 -9.43 24.99 37.29
C SER A 223 -10.40 25.45 38.38
N THR A 224 -9.94 25.50 39.62
CA THR A 224 -10.59 26.15 40.75
C THR A 224 -10.86 27.63 40.41
N SER A 225 -12.12 28.05 40.36
CA SER A 225 -12.48 29.46 40.55
C SER A 225 -13.94 29.65 40.96
N ALA A 226 -14.08 30.37 42.07
CA ALA A 226 -15.17 31.26 42.49
C ALA A 226 -16.54 30.70 42.91
N ALA A 227 -16.81 30.87 44.20
CA ALA A 227 -18.12 30.75 44.85
C ALA A 227 -19.11 31.85 44.40
N PRO A 228 -20.44 31.60 44.42
CA PRO A 228 -21.44 32.62 44.13
C PRO A 228 -21.86 33.41 45.39
N PRO A 229 -22.25 34.70 45.27
CA PRO A 229 -22.74 35.49 46.39
C PRO A 229 -24.22 35.20 46.70
N LYS A 230 -24.57 35.23 47.98
CA LYS A 230 -25.93 35.06 48.52
C LYS A 230 -26.79 36.30 48.23
N SER A 231 -27.96 36.12 47.61
CA SER A 231 -28.99 37.16 47.47
C SER A 231 -30.17 36.93 48.41
N VAL A 232 -30.53 38.00 49.12
CA VAL A 232 -31.57 38.18 50.16
C VAL A 232 -33.00 37.99 49.61
N PRO A 233 -33.97 37.46 50.38
CA PRO A 233 -35.33 37.25 49.91
C PRO A 233 -36.18 38.53 49.97
N LYS A 234 -36.92 38.79 48.89
CA LYS A 234 -37.83 39.93 48.73
C LYS A 234 -39.23 39.54 49.19
N SER A 235 -39.76 40.27 50.18
CA SER A 235 -41.12 40.19 50.68
C SER A 235 -42.12 40.83 49.69
N THR A 236 -43.31 40.24 49.53
CA THR A 236 -44.48 40.95 49.01
C THR A 236 -45.77 40.36 49.62
N PRO A 237 -46.79 41.16 49.99
CA PRO A 237 -47.86 40.76 50.91
C PRO A 237 -49.26 40.62 50.26
N GLN A 238 -50.21 40.12 51.08
CA GLN A 238 -51.69 40.24 51.01
C GLN A 238 -52.41 39.47 49.88
N LYS A 239 -53.63 38.92 50.05
CA LYS A 239 -54.68 39.03 51.08
C LYS A 239 -55.64 37.81 51.00
N ARG A 240 -56.48 37.72 52.03
CA ARG A 240 -57.37 36.63 52.51
C ARG A 240 -58.42 36.03 51.55
N PRO A 241 -58.98 34.85 51.93
CA PRO A 241 -59.98 34.09 51.18
C PRO A 241 -61.41 34.57 51.44
N ALA A 242 -62.36 34.02 50.67
CA ALA A 242 -63.78 33.97 51.01
C ALA A 242 -64.03 33.12 52.26
#